data_AF-A0AAJ2LNL6-F1
#
_entry.id   AF-A0AAJ2LNL6-F1
#
_cell.length_a   1.000
_cell.length_b   1.000
_cell.length_c   1.000
_cell.angle_alpha   90.00
_cell.angle_beta   90.00
_cell.angle_gamma   90.00
#
_symmetry.space_group_name_H-M   'P 1'
#
loop_
_entity.id
_entity.type
_entity.pdbx_description
1 polymer ?
#
loop_
_entity_poly.entity_id
_entity_poly.type
_entity_poly.pdbx_seq_one_letter_code
_entity_poly.pdbx_strand_id
1 'polypeptide(L)'
;MQTNVNLWWEDALNAYEFLKSHDYKHISVIGHSMGGVFALRLAQQLSLSSVTTMCSPIHKRPMDDRKSRLIDYAEQYKKFEQKSSQQIEREVAEFAS
;
A
#
# COMPACT_ATOMS: atom_id res chain seq x y z
N MET A 1 5.25 13.56 -9.28
CA MET A 1 5.94 12.43 -8.61
C MET A 1 5.15 11.17 -8.98
N GLN A 2 5.75 10.23 -9.71
CA GLN A 2 5.03 9.04 -10.19
C GLN A 2 5.24 7.91 -9.18
N THR A 3 4.18 7.48 -8.49
CA THR A 3 4.24 6.36 -7.54
C THR A 3 3.70 5.11 -8.23
N ASN A 4 4.36 3.97 -8.05
CA ASN A 4 3.94 2.70 -8.63
C ASN A 4 4.33 1.52 -7.73
N VAL A 5 3.78 0.34 -8.02
CA VAL A 5 3.95 -0.86 -7.21
C VAL A 5 5.42 -1.31 -7.10
N ASN A 6 6.25 -1.05 -8.12
CA ASN A 6 7.67 -1.40 -8.07
C ASN A 6 8.43 -0.52 -7.07
N LEU A 7 8.09 0.78 -7.00
CA LEU A 7 8.67 1.68 -6.00
C LEU A 7 8.30 1.24 -4.58
N TRP A 8 7.03 0.89 -4.33
CA TRP A 8 6.62 0.40 -3.00
C TRP A 8 7.28 -0.93 -2.63
N TRP A 9 7.56 -1.78 -3.62
CA TRP A 9 8.31 -3.01 -3.41
C TRP A 9 9.79 -2.72 -3.05
N GLU A 10 10.40 -1.77 -3.74
CA GLU A 10 11.76 -1.32 -3.44
C GLU A 10 11.86 -0.72 -2.02
N ASP A 11 10.88 0.08 -1.61
CA ASP A 11 10.78 0.60 -0.24
C ASP A 11 10.73 -0.53 0.80
N ALA A 12 9.98 -1.61 0.54
CA ALA A 12 9.89 -2.76 1.44
C ALA A 12 11.24 -3.51 1.56
N LEU A 13 11.97 -3.66 0.46
CA LEU A 13 13.32 -4.23 0.45
C LEU A 13 14.30 -3.34 1.21
N ASN A 14 14.29 -2.03 0.92
CA ASN A 14 15.17 -1.05 1.56
C ASN A 14 14.94 -1.00 3.08
N ALA A 15 13.69 -1.13 3.54
CA ALA A 15 13.38 -1.19 4.96
C ALA A 15 13.99 -2.44 5.64
N TYR A 16 13.97 -3.59 4.98
CA TYR A 16 14.63 -4.79 5.49
C TYR A 16 16.16 -4.62 5.53
N GLU A 17 16.76 -4.12 4.45
CA GLU A 17 18.21 -3.86 4.38
C GLU A 17 18.66 -2.82 5.41
N PHE A 18 17.83 -1.81 5.66
CA PHE A 18 18.05 -0.84 6.72
C PHE A 18 18.13 -1.51 8.10
N LEU A 19 17.20 -2.40 8.43
CA LEU A 19 17.28 -3.14 9.70
C LEU A 19 18.51 -4.05 9.75
N LYS A 20 18.86 -4.70 8.63
CA LYS A 20 20.06 -5.52 8.55
C LYS A 20 21.34 -4.72 8.74
N SER A 21 21.44 -3.51 8.20
CA SER A 21 22.62 -2.65 8.34
C SER A 21 22.82 -2.13 9.76
N HIS A 22 21.78 -2.19 10.60
CA HIS A 22 21.83 -1.88 12.03
C HIS A 22 21.99 -3.14 12.91
N ASP A 23 22.47 -4.25 12.34
CA ASP A 23 22.75 -5.51 13.03
C ASP A 23 21.55 -6.21 13.70
N TYR A 24 20.32 -5.87 13.31
CA TYR A 24 19.13 -6.60 13.78
C TYR A 24 19.15 -8.04 13.24
N LYS A 25 19.23 -9.02 14.15
CA LYS A 25 19.32 -10.45 13.81
C LYS A 25 17.97 -11.13 13.61
N HIS A 26 16.94 -10.62 14.27
CA HIS A 26 15.59 -11.17 14.24
C HIS A 26 14.63 -10.12 13.69
N ILE A 27 14.20 -10.31 12.44
CA ILE A 27 13.31 -9.38 11.74
C ILE A 27 11.98 -10.11 11.47
N SER A 28 10.90 -9.55 11.99
CA SER A 28 9.53 -10.03 11.74
C SER A 28 8.77 -9.00 10.92
N VAL A 29 7.97 -9.45 9.96
CA VAL A 29 7.23 -8.56 9.06
C VAL A 29 5.73 -8.77 9.24
N ILE A 30 5.01 -7.67 9.48
CA ILE A 30 3.55 -7.65 9.54
C ILE A 30 3.05 -6.77 8.40
N GLY A 31 2.26 -7.36 7.49
CA GLY A 31 1.76 -6.65 6.31
C GLY A 31 0.23 -6.56 6.28
N HIS A 32 -0.29 -5.35 6.10
CA HIS A 32 -1.73 -5.09 5.94
C HIS A 32 -2.09 -4.87 4.47
N SER A 33 -3.18 -5.48 3.99
CA SER A 33 -3.66 -5.38 2.61
C SER A 33 -2.54 -5.74 1.62
N MET A 34 -2.22 -4.86 0.67
CA MET A 34 -1.09 -5.00 -0.25
C MET A 34 0.26 -5.20 0.46
N GLY A 35 0.45 -4.59 1.62
CA GLY A 35 1.65 -4.78 2.43
C GLY A 35 1.84 -6.25 2.85
N GLY A 36 0.77 -7.02 3.01
CA GLY A 36 0.89 -8.46 3.29
C GLY A 36 1.26 -9.29 2.07
N VAL A 37 0.96 -8.83 0.84
CA VAL A 37 1.52 -9.43 -0.38
C VAL A 37 3.04 -9.22 -0.44
N PHE A 38 3.50 -8.01 -0.10
CA PHE A 38 4.94 -7.74 0.02
C PHE A 38 5.59 -8.52 1.16
N ALA A 39 4.93 -8.65 2.31
CA ALA A 39 5.44 -9.44 3.43
C ALA A 39 5.66 -10.91 3.04
N LEU A 40 4.71 -11.52 2.31
CA LEU A 40 4.87 -12.88 1.79
C LEU A 40 6.02 -12.96 0.77
N ARG A 41 6.14 -11.97 -0.12
CA ARG A 41 7.24 -11.91 -1.08
C ARG A 41 8.61 -11.78 -0.41
N LEU A 42 8.74 -10.95 0.64
CA LEU A 42 9.96 -10.86 1.45
C LEU A 42 10.27 -12.20 2.12
N ALA A 43 9.27 -12.87 2.72
CA ALA A 43 9.44 -14.17 3.36
C ALA A 43 9.89 -15.28 2.38
N GLN A 44 9.58 -15.15 1.09
CA GLN A 44 10.07 -16.07 0.05
C GLN A 44 11.53 -15.85 -0.33
N GLN A 45 12.08 -14.66 -0.09
CA GLN A 45 13.41 -14.25 -0.58
C GLN A 45 14.43 -14.05 0.55
N LEU A 46 13.98 -13.80 1.78
CA LEU A 46 14.80 -13.33 2.89
C LEU A 46 14.53 -14.13 4.16
N SER A 47 15.51 -14.17 5.05
CA SER A 47 15.38 -14.86 6.34
C SER A 47 14.64 -13.99 7.34
N LEU A 48 13.36 -14.28 7.55
CA LEU A 48 12.51 -13.61 8.53
C LEU A 48 12.26 -14.52 9.73
N SER A 49 12.20 -13.93 10.92
CA SER A 49 11.84 -14.64 12.15
C SER A 49 10.35 -15.01 12.18
N SER A 50 9.50 -14.14 11.64
CA SER A 50 8.09 -14.45 11.42
C SER A 50 7.49 -13.54 10.35
N VAL A 51 6.37 -13.99 9.76
CA VAL A 51 5.56 -13.19 8.85
C VAL A 51 4.10 -13.27 9.26
N THR A 52 3.42 -12.12 9.30
CA THR A 52 1.97 -12.03 9.53
C THR A 52 1.34 -11.19 8.43
N THR A 53 0.23 -11.65 7.89
CA THR A 53 -0.55 -10.92 6.88
C THR A 53 -1.94 -10.61 7.41
N MET A 54 -2.45 -9.45 7.05
CA MET A 54 -3.78 -9.00 7.45
C MET A 54 -4.52 -8.50 6.22
N CYS A 55 -5.70 -9.05 5.94
CA CYS A 55 -6.58 -8.60 4.86
C CYS A 55 -5.92 -8.60 3.47
N SER A 56 -4.93 -9.45 3.23
CA SER A 56 -4.14 -9.42 1.99
C SER A 56 -4.93 -9.91 0.78
N PRO A 57 -4.92 -9.17 -0.34
CA PRO A 57 -5.58 -9.61 -1.56
C PRO A 57 -4.79 -10.76 -2.20
N ILE A 58 -5.41 -11.95 -2.27
CA ILE A 58 -4.81 -13.13 -2.93
C ILE A 58 -5.28 -13.26 -4.39
N HIS A 59 -6.48 -12.77 -4.70
CA HIS A 59 -7.07 -12.81 -6.04
C HIS A 59 -7.10 -11.42 -6.67
N LYS A 60 -6.87 -11.37 -7.99
CA LYS A 60 -7.08 -10.13 -8.77
C LYS A 60 -8.57 -9.80 -8.77
N ARG A 61 -8.92 -8.61 -8.28
CA ARG A 61 -10.27 -8.05 -8.40
C ARG A 61 -10.46 -7.37 -9.76
N PRO A 62 -11.72 -7.24 -10.24
CA PRO A 62 -12.05 -6.47 -11.43
C PRO A 62 -11.46 -5.05 -11.41
N MET A 63 -11.21 -4.46 -12.58
CA MET A 63 -10.69 -3.09 -12.70
C MET A 63 -11.70 -2.04 -12.22
N ASP A 64 -12.99 -2.26 -12.47
CA ASP A 64 -14.04 -1.30 -12.12
C ASP A 64 -14.14 -1.09 -10.60
N ASP A 65 -14.03 -2.17 -9.83
CA ASP A 65 -13.94 -2.16 -8.36
C ASP A 65 -12.76 -1.34 -7.82
N ARG A 66 -11.68 -1.19 -8.59
CA ARG A 66 -10.50 -0.42 -8.16
C ARG A 66 -10.67 1.08 -8.35
N LYS A 67 -11.28 1.49 -9.48
CA LYS A 67 -11.56 2.92 -9.75
C LYS A 67 -12.54 3.48 -8.73
N SER A 68 -13.63 2.77 -8.44
CA SER A 68 -14.60 3.19 -7.43
C SER A 68 -13.96 3.37 -6.05
N ARG A 69 -13.13 2.43 -5.60
CA ARG A 69 -12.46 2.56 -4.29
C ARG A 69 -11.43 3.69 -4.23
N LEU A 70 -10.78 4.00 -5.36
CA LEU A 70 -9.88 5.16 -5.45
C LEU A 70 -10.67 6.46 -5.30
N ILE A 71 -11.81 6.57 -5.98
CA ILE A 71 -12.73 7.70 -5.89
C ILE A 71 -13.23 7.84 -4.44
N ASP A 72 -13.72 6.76 -3.83
CA ASP A 72 -14.20 6.77 -2.44
C ASP A 72 -13.11 7.22 -1.47
N TYR A 73 -11.89 6.72 -1.65
CA TYR A 73 -10.74 7.11 -0.82
C TYR A 73 -10.39 8.60 -1.02
N ALA A 74 -10.36 9.07 -2.26
CA ALA A 74 -10.09 10.47 -2.58
C ALA A 74 -11.15 11.37 -1.94
N GLU A 75 -12.45 11.07 -2.09
CA GLU A 75 -13.53 11.83 -1.45
C GLU A 75 -13.37 11.91 0.07
N GLN A 76 -13.11 10.77 0.72
CA GLN A 76 -12.93 10.74 2.18
C GLN A 76 -11.70 11.56 2.60
N TYR A 77 -10.58 11.42 1.90
CA TYR A 77 -9.38 12.19 2.15
C TYR A 77 -9.63 13.71 2.01
N LYS A 78 -10.33 14.13 0.95
CA LYS A 78 -10.66 15.55 0.71
C LYS A 78 -11.65 16.11 1.74
N LYS A 79 -12.54 15.28 2.31
CA LYS A 79 -13.38 15.68 3.46
C LYS A 79 -12.52 15.98 4.70
N PHE A 80 -11.45 15.21 4.94
CA PHE A 80 -10.51 15.49 6.02
C PHE A 80 -9.71 16.79 5.79
N GLU A 81 -9.50 17.21 4.54
CA GLU A 81 -8.90 18.52 4.21
C GLU A 81 -9.83 19.72 4.50
N GLN A 82 -11.06 19.50 5.02
CA GLN A 82 -12.07 20.53 5.32
C GLN A 82 -12.48 21.37 4.09
N LYS A 83 -12.38 20.81 2.89
CA LYS A 83 -12.79 21.46 1.63
C LYS A 83 -14.31 21.49 1.48
N SER A 84 -14.82 22.46 0.70
CA SER A 84 -16.25 22.52 0.36
C SER A 84 -16.64 21.37 -0.57
N SER A 85 -17.89 20.90 -0.47
CA SER A 85 -18.41 19.79 -1.29
C SER A 85 -18.21 20.02 -2.80
N GLN A 86 -18.41 21.26 -3.27
CA GLN A 86 -18.21 21.62 -4.68
C GLN A 86 -16.76 21.53 -5.12
N GLN A 87 -15.80 21.83 -4.23
CA GLN A 87 -14.38 21.69 -4.52
C GLN A 87 -13.98 20.21 -4.54
N ILE A 88 -14.53 19.41 -3.62
CA ILE A 88 -14.28 17.96 -3.58
C ILE A 88 -14.79 17.29 -4.86
N GLU A 89 -16.03 17.57 -5.27
CA GLU A 89 -16.60 16.99 -6.51
C GLU A 89 -15.76 17.32 -7.74
N ARG A 90 -15.30 18.56 -7.88
CA ARG A 90 -14.42 18.96 -9.00
C ARG A 90 -13.08 18.23 -8.97
N GLU A 91 -12.41 18.21 -7.83
CA GLU A 91 -11.11 17.55 -7.68
C GLU A 91 -11.21 16.01 -7.85
N VAL A 92 -12.33 15.40 -7.46
CA VAL A 92 -12.52 13.95 -7.58
C VAL A 92 -12.93 13.55 -9.00
N ALA A 93 -13.65 14.40 -9.74
CA ALA A 93 -13.99 14.15 -11.15
C ALA A 93 -12.74 13.93 -12.04
N GLU A 94 -11.61 14.56 -11.70
CA GLU A 94 -10.32 14.34 -12.39
C GLU A 94 -9.81 12.90 -12.28
N PHE A 95 -10.23 12.13 -11.26
CA PHE A 95 -9.88 10.71 -11.11
C PHE A 95 -10.84 9.76 -11.84
N ALA A 96 -11.99 10.25 -12.30
CA ALA A 96 -13.02 9.47 -12.97
C ALA A 96 -12.84 9.40 -14.50
N SER A 97 -12.14 10.38 -15.10
CA SER A 97 -11.75 10.41 -16.53
C SER A 97 -10.63 9.43 -16.84
#